data_AF-A0A023INX2-F1
#
_entry.id   AF-A0A023INX2-F1
#
_cell.length_a   1.000
_cell.length_b   1.000
_cell.length_c   1.000
_cell.angle_alpha   90.00
_cell.angle_beta   90.00
_cell.angle_gamma   90.00
#
_symmetry.space_group_name_H-M   'P 1'
#
loop_
_entity.id
_entity.type
_entity.pdbx_description
1 polymer ?
#
loop_
_entity_poly.entity_id
_entity_poly.type
_entity_poly.pdbx_seq_one_letter_code
_entity_poly.pdbx_strand_id
1 'polypeptide(L)'
;EEDKNVEIKLRTFGSEHQKKALFVVVNACSSKDYMNNIVGVCFVGQDVTGQKVVMDKYVHIQGDYKAIVHSPNPLIPPIFASDENTCCLEWNTAMEK
;
A
#
# COMPACT_ATOMS: atom_id res chain seq x y z
N GLU A 1 18.76 4.40 -18.78
CA GLU A 1 18.56 3.64 -17.54
C GLU A 1 17.29 2.82 -17.73
N GLU A 2 17.26 1.57 -17.31
CA GLU A 2 16.06 0.73 -17.47
C GLU A 2 15.14 0.95 -16.27
N ASP A 3 13.85 1.16 -16.53
CA ASP A 3 12.86 1.35 -15.48
C ASP A 3 12.70 0.06 -14.67
N LYS A 4 12.85 0.19 -13.35
CA LYS A 4 12.75 -0.91 -12.39
C LYS A 4 11.54 -0.74 -11.50
N ASN A 5 10.98 -1.87 -11.07
CA ASN A 5 9.88 -1.97 -10.13
C ASN A 5 8.62 -1.23 -10.58
N VAL A 6 8.30 -1.30 -11.88
CA VAL A 6 7.09 -0.69 -12.42
C VAL A 6 5.88 -1.49 -11.93
N GLU A 7 4.95 -0.84 -11.23
CA GLU A 7 3.72 -1.49 -10.79
C GLU A 7 2.67 -1.47 -11.89
N ILE A 8 2.09 -2.63 -12.19
CA ILE A 8 1.03 -2.81 -13.17
C ILE A 8 -0.18 -3.45 -12.51
N LYS A 9 -1.36 -2.88 -12.77
CA LYS A 9 -2.65 -3.43 -12.36
C LYS A 9 -3.26 -4.23 -13.51
N LEU A 10 -3.36 -5.54 -13.35
CA LEU A 10 -3.91 -6.46 -14.33
C LEU A 10 -5.38 -6.79 -14.02
N ARG A 11 -6.18 -6.91 -15.08
CA ARG A 11 -7.55 -7.42 -15.00
C ARG A 11 -7.52 -8.93 -15.22
N THR A 12 -8.22 -9.67 -14.36
CA THR A 12 -8.42 -11.12 -14.49
C THR A 12 -9.67 -11.40 -15.34
N PHE A 13 -9.64 -12.47 -16.14
CA PHE A 13 -10.77 -12.92 -16.96
C PHE A 13 -11.11 -14.37 -16.59
N GLY A 14 -12.39 -14.68 -16.38
CA GLY A 14 -12.86 -16.02 -16.00
C GLY A 14 -14.13 -15.99 -15.17
N SER A 15 -14.88 -17.09 -15.15
CA SER A 15 -16.19 -17.23 -14.48
C SER A 15 -16.09 -17.17 -12.95
N GLU A 16 -14.98 -17.59 -12.35
CA GLU A 16 -14.82 -17.64 -10.89
C GLU A 16 -14.22 -16.37 -10.25
N HIS A 17 -13.66 -15.45 -11.02
CA HIS A 17 -12.78 -14.39 -10.48
C HIS A 17 -13.12 -12.97 -10.93
N GLN A 18 -14.36 -12.69 -11.34
CA GLN A 18 -14.77 -11.46 -12.03
C GLN A 18 -14.45 -10.11 -11.35
N LYS A 19 -13.80 -10.03 -10.17
CA LYS A 19 -13.62 -8.75 -9.46
C LYS A 19 -12.27 -8.49 -8.78
N LYS A 20 -11.30 -9.42 -8.77
CA LYS A 20 -10.01 -9.15 -8.10
C LYS A 20 -8.93 -8.76 -9.11
N ALA A 21 -8.55 -7.49 -9.09
CA ALA A 21 -7.37 -7.02 -9.82
C ALA A 21 -6.10 -7.66 -9.23
N LEU A 22 -5.16 -8.01 -10.11
CA LEU A 22 -3.83 -8.46 -9.71
C LEU A 22 -2.86 -7.28 -9.81
N PHE A 23 -2.02 -7.13 -8.80
CA PHE A 23 -0.96 -6.12 -8.78
C PHE A 23 0.37 -6.83 -8.95
N VAL A 24 1.09 -6.47 -10.00
CA VAL A 24 2.37 -7.08 -10.36
C VAL A 24 3.43 -6.01 -10.43
N VAL A 25 4.56 -6.22 -9.77
CA VAL A 25 5.76 -5.41 -9.97
C VAL A 25 6.57 -6.05 -11.08
N VAL A 26 6.86 -5.29 -12.12
CA VAL A 26 7.61 -5.77 -13.28
C VAL A 26 8.97 -5.10 -13.40
N ASN A 27 9.94 -5.88 -13.86
CA ASN A 27 11.27 -5.45 -14.26
C ASN A 27 11.53 -5.94 -15.68
N ALA A 28 12.14 -5.11 -16.51
CA ALA A 28 12.57 -5.46 -17.86
C ALA A 28 14.05 -5.10 -18.04
N CYS A 29 14.82 -5.97 -18.70
CA CYS A 29 16.23 -5.74 -18.98
C CYS A 29 16.63 -6.23 -20.37
N SER A 30 17.42 -5.44 -21.09
CA SER A 30 18.05 -5.82 -22.36
C SER A 30 19.26 -6.72 -22.11
N SER A 31 19.26 -7.90 -22.74
CA SER A 31 20.43 -8.77 -22.81
C SER A 31 21.30 -8.32 -23.97
N LYS A 32 22.61 -8.20 -23.74
CA LYS A 32 23.57 -7.70 -24.73
C LYS A 32 24.73 -8.66 -24.92
N ASP A 33 25.24 -8.73 -26.15
CA ASP A 33 26.46 -9.48 -26.47
C ASP A 33 27.73 -8.74 -26.00
N TYR A 34 28.90 -9.33 -26.25
CA TYR A 34 30.20 -8.73 -25.93
C TYR A 34 30.51 -7.46 -26.74
N MET A 35 29.78 -7.20 -27.82
CA MET A 35 29.85 -5.98 -28.62
C MET A 35 28.80 -4.94 -28.21
N ASN A 36 28.07 -5.17 -27.11
CA ASN A 36 27.01 -4.32 -26.58
C ASN A 36 25.78 -4.19 -27.51
N ASN A 37 25.60 -5.11 -28.46
CA ASN A 37 24.38 -5.20 -29.27
C ASN A 37 23.28 -5.90 -28.47
N ILE A 38 22.04 -5.45 -28.63
CA ILE A 38 20.88 -6.09 -28.00
C ILE A 38 20.63 -7.44 -28.68
N VAL A 39 20.70 -8.51 -27.90
CA VAL A 39 20.45 -9.88 -28.36
C VAL A 39 19.19 -10.49 -27.74
N GLY A 40 18.58 -9.82 -26.76
CA GLY A 40 17.33 -10.26 -26.17
C GLY A 40 16.80 -9.30 -25.11
N VAL A 41 15.65 -9.66 -24.53
CA VAL A 41 15.04 -8.95 -23.41
C VAL A 41 14.57 -9.97 -22.37
N CYS A 42 14.80 -9.67 -21.10
CA CYS A 42 14.33 -10.44 -19.96
C CYS A 42 13.23 -9.68 -19.23
N PHE A 43 12.17 -10.38 -18.83
CA PHE A 43 11.06 -9.82 -18.05
C PHE A 43 10.84 -10.65 -16.80
N VAL A 44 10.68 -9.98 -15.65
CA VAL A 44 10.31 -10.60 -14.39
C VAL A 44 9.07 -9.90 -13.86
N GLY A 45 8.00 -10.66 -13.61
CA GLY A 45 6.79 -10.17 -12.97
C GLY A 45 6.59 -10.84 -11.62
N GLN A 46 6.52 -10.05 -10.55
CA GLN A 46 6.24 -10.53 -9.20
C GLN A 46 4.83 -10.14 -8.79
N ASP A 47 3.99 -11.13 -8.44
CA ASP A 47 2.68 -10.87 -7.85
C ASP A 47 2.84 -10.30 -6.44
N VAL A 48 2.39 -9.06 -6.25
CA VAL A 48 2.37 -8.35 -4.97
C VAL A 48 0.95 -8.08 -4.48
N THR A 49 -0.05 -8.74 -5.06
CA THR A 49 -1.47 -8.52 -4.74
C THR A 49 -1.76 -8.71 -3.25
N GLY A 50 -1.21 -9.76 -2.64
CA GLY A 50 -1.36 -10.00 -1.20
C GLY A 50 -0.82 -8.87 -0.34
N GLN A 51 0.39 -8.41 -0.65
CA GLN A 51 1.04 -7.29 0.02
C GLN A 51 0.25 -5.98 -0.15
N LYS A 52 -0.20 -5.70 -1.39
CA LYS A 52 -1.01 -4.51 -1.71
C LYS A 52 -2.30 -4.46 -0.88
N VAL A 53 -3.03 -5.57 -0.80
CA VAL A 53 -4.28 -5.65 -0.04
C VAL A 53 -4.07 -5.39 1.46
N VAL A 54 -2.98 -5.90 2.05
CA VAL A 54 -2.67 -5.64 3.46
C VAL A 54 -2.29 -4.18 3.67
N MET A 55 -1.44 -3.63 2.79
CA MET A 55 -1.00 -2.24 2.88
C MET A 55 -2.16 -1.25 2.70
N ASP A 56 -3.05 -1.48 1.73
CA ASP A 56 -4.21 -0.61 1.50
C ASP A 56 -5.14 -0.58 2.72
N LYS A 57 -5.37 -1.73 3.37
CA LYS A 57 -6.14 -1.79 4.62
C LYS A 57 -5.46 -1.01 5.74
N TYR A 58 -4.15 -1.15 5.87
CA TYR A 58 -3.38 -0.42 6.88
C TYR A 58 -3.46 1.10 6.67
N VAL A 59 -3.25 1.57 5.43
CA VAL A 59 -3.34 2.99 5.06
C VAL A 59 -4.75 3.52 5.34
N HIS A 60 -5.79 2.76 5.01
CA HIS A 60 -7.16 3.15 5.29
C HIS A 60 -7.43 3.31 6.79
N ILE A 61 -7.07 2.31 7.60
CA ILE A 61 -7.25 2.34 9.06
C ILE A 61 -6.48 3.50 9.70
N GLN A 62 -5.22 3.71 9.29
CA GLN A 62 -4.41 4.84 9.77
C GLN A 62 -5.01 6.19 9.36
N GLY A 63 -5.54 6.29 8.15
CA GLY A 63 -6.24 7.48 7.67
C GLY A 63 -7.48 7.79 8.50
N ASP A 64 -8.33 6.80 8.75
CA ASP A 64 -9.54 6.95 9.56
C ASP A 64 -9.21 7.30 11.01
N TYR A 65 -8.21 6.63 11.59
CA TYR A 65 -7.73 6.94 12.93
C TYR A 65 -7.33 8.41 13.05
N LYS A 66 -6.47 8.88 12.14
CA LYS A 66 -6.01 10.28 12.10
C LYS A 66 -7.17 11.26 11.89
N ALA A 67 -8.11 10.92 11.01
CA ALA A 67 -9.28 11.74 10.72
C ALA A 67 -10.23 11.86 11.93
N ILE A 68 -10.16 10.96 12.90
CA ILE A 68 -10.96 11.03 14.14
C ILE A 68 -10.16 11.70 15.25
N VAL A 69 -8.97 11.18 15.56
CA VAL A 69 -8.18 11.61 16.73
C VAL A 69 -7.60 13.01 16.56
N HIS A 70 -7.16 13.37 15.35
CA HIS A 70 -6.58 14.70 15.08
C HIS A 70 -7.57 15.66 14.43
N SER A 71 -8.86 15.32 14.40
CA SER A 71 -9.86 16.22 13.84
C SER A 71 -10.15 17.38 14.78
N PRO A 72 -10.18 18.62 14.28
CA PRO A 72 -10.51 19.80 15.08
C PRO A 72 -12.02 19.95 15.32
N ASN A 73 -12.84 18.99 14.87
CA ASN A 73 -14.29 19.08 14.97
C ASN A 73 -14.74 18.98 16.44
N PRO A 74 -15.41 20.01 17.00
CA PRO A 74 -15.83 20.03 18.40
C PRO A 74 -16.93 19.00 18.74
N LEU A 75 -17.54 18.37 17.74
CA LEU A 75 -18.53 17.30 17.94
C LEU A 75 -17.89 15.96 18.33
N ILE A 76 -16.58 15.81 18.11
CA ILE A 76 -15.85 14.61 18.52
C ILE A 76 -15.60 14.72 20.02
N PRO A 77 -16.09 13.77 20.84
CA PRO A 77 -15.92 13.83 22.29
C PRO A 77 -14.44 13.70 22.68
N PRO A 78 -14.08 13.99 23.94
CA PRO A 78 -12.75 13.66 24.47
C PRO A 78 -12.45 12.17 24.32
N ILE A 79 -11.35 11.85 23.65
CA ILE A 79 -10.89 10.48 23.39
C ILE A 79 -9.41 10.40 23.75
N PHE A 80 -9.01 9.29 24.37
CA PHE A 80 -7.61 8.96 24.61
C PHE A 80 -7.35 7.48 24.29
N ALA A 81 -6.10 7.16 24.01
CA ALA A 81 -5.61 5.81 23.80
C ALA A 81 -4.68 5.41 24.95
N SER A 82 -4.85 4.20 25.48
CA SER A 82 -3.97 3.62 26.49
C SER A 82 -3.37 2.30 26.00
N ASP A 83 -2.21 1.96 26.54
CA ASP A 83 -1.64 0.62 26.38
C ASP A 83 -2.33 -0.41 27.29
N GLU A 84 -1.84 -1.65 27.24
CA GLU A 84 -2.28 -2.77 28.07
C GLU A 84 -2.07 -2.55 29.58
N ASN A 85 -1.16 -1.63 29.95
CA ASN A 85 -0.88 -1.25 31.34
C ASN A 85 -1.70 -0.03 31.78
N THR A 86 -2.70 0.39 30.98
CA THR A 86 -3.54 1.59 31.21
C THR A 86 -2.78 2.92 31.19
N CYS A 87 -1.55 2.95 30.68
CA CYS A 87 -0.80 4.19 30.49
C CYS A 87 -1.37 4.95 29.30
N CYS A 88 -1.75 6.21 29.49
CA CYS A 88 -2.22 7.07 28.41
C CYS A 88 -1.05 7.42 27.46
N LEU A 89 -1.22 7.13 26.17
CA LEU A 89 -0.20 7.37 25.14
C LEU A 89 -0.53 8.59 24.26
N GLU A 90 -1.81 8.82 24.00
CA GLU A 90 -2.28 9.86 23.09
C GLU A 90 -3.71 10.28 23.46
N TRP A 91 -4.05 11.53 23.16
CA TRP A 91 -5.40 12.08 23.32
C TRP A 91 -5.69 13.11 22.23
N ASN A 92 -6.97 13.35 21.97
CA ASN A 92 -7.40 14.40 21.03
C ASN A 92 -7.50 15.79 21.70
N THR A 93 -7.61 16.84 20.89
CA THR A 93 -7.71 18.23 21.37
C THR A 93 -8.91 18.49 22.30
N ALA A 94 -9.98 17.70 22.19
CA ALA A 94 -11.14 17.81 23.08
C ALA A 94 -10.79 17.41 24.52
N MET A 95 -9.78 16.56 24.73
CA MET A 95 -9.31 16.12 26.05
C MET A 95 -8.41 17.15 26.76
N GLU A 96 -7.92 18.17 26.05
CA GLU A 96 -7.04 19.22 26.61
C GLU A 96 -7.81 20.32 27.35
N LYS A 97 -9.15 20.29 27.32
CA LYS A 97 -10.04 21.31 27.91
C LYS A 97 -10.81 20.74 29.09
#